data_AF-A0AB39XWR3-F1
#
_entry.id   AF-A0AB39XWR3-F1
#
_cell.length_a   1.000
_cell.length_b   1.000
_cell.length_c   1.000
_cell.angle_alpha   90.00
_cell.angle_beta   90.00
_cell.angle_gamma   90.00
#
_symmetry.space_group_name_H-M   'P 1'
#
loop_
_entity.id
_entity.type
_entity.pdbx_description
1 polymer ?
#
loop_
_entity_poly.entity_id
_entity_poly.type
_entity_poly.pdbx_seq_one_letter_code
_entity_poly.pdbx_strand_id
1 'polypeptide(L)' 'MALVNYRVKWVRRQDGKRMVSGVSYDLPSAEDRKAELGAEGASEIEIVKVKPGQ' A
#
# COMPACT_ATOMS: atom_id res chain seq x y z
N MET A 1 -4.12 -20.99 -8.61
CA MET A 1 -4.03 -19.52 -8.68
C MET A 1 -2.97 -19.07 -7.69
N ALA A 2 -1.89 -18.41 -8.14
CA ALA A 2 -0.94 -17.82 -7.21
C ALA A 2 -1.62 -16.66 -6.48
N LEU A 3 -1.66 -16.69 -5.15
CA LEU A 3 -2.08 -15.55 -4.33
C LEU A 3 -1.05 -14.43 -4.54
N VAL A 4 -1.33 -13.55 -5.52
CA VAL A 4 -0.54 -12.34 -5.73
C VAL A 4 -0.94 -11.38 -4.62
N ASN A 5 -0.03 -11.18 -3.67
CA ASN A 5 -0.25 -10.22 -2.61
C ASN A 5 0.31 -8.87 -3.03
N TYR A 6 -0.20 -7.81 -2.43
CA TYR A 6 0.13 -6.43 -2.73
C TYR A 6 0.49 -5.71 -1.43
N ARG A 7 1.50 -4.84 -1.48
CA ARG A 7 1.82 -3.91 -0.40
C ARG A 7 1.58 -2.50 -0.87
N VAL A 8 0.97 -1.71 -0.02
CA VAL A 8 0.78 -0.27 -0.25
C VAL A 8 1.97 0.48 0.31
N LYS A 9 2.55 1.37 -0.47
CA LYS A 9 3.57 2.34 -0.05
C LYS A 9 2.95 3.73 -0.14
N TRP A 10 3.31 4.62 0.77
CA TRP A 10 2.82 6.00 0.74
C TRP A 10 3.78 6.93 1.47
N VAL A 11 3.66 8.22 1.20
CA VAL A 11 4.32 9.29 1.97
C VAL A 11 3.31 9.86 2.96
N ARG A 12 3.64 9.78 4.24
CA ARG A 12 2.80 10.35 5.30
C ARG A 12 2.85 11.87 5.22
N ARG A 13 1.68 12.50 5.17
CA ARG A 13 1.55 13.97 5.12
C ARG A 13 2.28 14.70 6.26
N GLN A 14 2.20 14.12 7.46
CA GLN A 14 2.61 14.78 8.70
C GLN A 14 4.12 15.01 8.78
N ASP A 15 4.93 14.07 8.26
CA ASP A 15 6.38 14.08 8.41
C ASP A 15 7.12 13.89 7.08
N GLY A 16 6.39 13.74 5.96
CA GLY A 16 6.97 13.38 4.65
C GLY A 16 7.65 12.01 4.62
N LYS A 17 7.43 11.16 5.64
CA LYS A 17 8.09 9.86 5.74
C LYS A 17 7.44 8.85 4.79
N ARG A 18 8.29 8.13 4.06
CA ARG A 18 7.89 6.96 3.26
C ARG A 18 7.53 5.80 4.20
N MET A 19 6.33 5.31 4.04
CA MET A 19 5.74 4.21 4.79
C MET A 19 5.43 3.07 3.82
N VAL A 20 5.41 1.85 4.37
CA VAL A 20 4.96 0.66 3.66
C VAL A 20 4.03 -0.12 4.58
N SER A 21 3.00 -0.74 4.00
CA SER A 21 2.11 -1.62 4.75
C SER A 21 2.90 -2.81 5.29
N GLY A 22 2.72 -3.07 6.59
CA GLY A 22 3.31 -4.25 7.25
C GLY A 22 2.62 -5.56 6.83
N VAL A 23 1.37 -5.47 6.35
CA VAL A 23 0.60 -6.61 5.84
C VAL A 23 0.52 -6.58 4.33
N SER A 24 0.34 -7.75 3.74
CA SER A 24 0.11 -7.90 2.31
C SER A 24 -1.39 -8.11 2.07
N TYR A 25 -1.94 -7.40 1.10
CA TYR A 25 -3.35 -7.39 0.74
C TYR A 25 -3.60 -8.12 -0.59
N ASP A 26 -4.84 -8.52 -0.84
CA ASP A 26 -5.32 -8.71 -2.21
C ASP A 26 -5.47 -7.36 -2.94
N LEU A 27 -5.69 -7.38 -4.25
CA LEU A 27 -5.79 -6.16 -5.06
C LEU A 27 -6.91 -5.21 -4.59
N PRO A 28 -8.19 -5.65 -4.45
CA PRO A 28 -9.25 -4.74 -4.04
C PRO A 28 -9.02 -4.16 -2.64
N SER A 29 -8.50 -4.95 -1.69
CA SER A 29 -8.15 -4.44 -0.36
C SER A 29 -7.00 -3.43 -0.39
N ALA A 30 -6.02 -3.60 -1.29
CA ALA A 30 -4.95 -2.62 -1.48
C ALA A 30 -5.47 -1.29 -2.08
N GLU A 31 -6.46 -1.36 -2.98
CA GLU A 31 -7.11 -0.18 -3.56
C GLU A 31 -7.95 0.57 -2.53
N ASP A 32 -8.71 -0.15 -1.69
CA ASP A 32 -9.46 0.43 -0.58
C ASP A 32 -8.50 1.16 0.39
N ARG A 33 -7.40 0.50 0.77
CA ARG A 33 -6.39 1.11 1.64
C ARG A 33 -5.75 2.35 1.00
N LYS A 34 -5.55 2.36 -0.32
CA LYS A 34 -5.07 3.55 -1.04
C LYS A 34 -6.07 4.70 -0.95
N ALA A 35 -7.37 4.44 -1.04
CA ALA A 35 -8.40 5.46 -0.88
C ALA A 35 -8.42 6.04 0.54
N GLU A 36 -8.33 5.19 1.57
CA GLU A 36 -8.22 5.63 2.97
C GLU A 36 -7.01 6.54 3.19
N LEU A 37 -5.83 6.11 2.71
CA LEU A 37 -4.60 6.88 2.82
C LEU A 37 -4.69 8.24 2.10
N GLY A 38 -5.38 8.28 0.95
CA GLY A 38 -5.67 9.52 0.25
C GLY A 38 -6.55 10.46 1.07
N ALA A 39 -7.55 9.93 1.77
CA ALA A 39 -8.40 10.69 2.68
C ALA A 39 -7.65 11.18 3.94
N GLU A 40 -6.68 10.40 4.43
CA GLU A 40 -5.73 10.83 5.49
C GLU A 40 -4.74 11.91 5.00
N GLY A 41 -4.73 12.20 3.69
CA GLY A 41 -3.89 13.19 3.04
C GLY A 41 -2.48 12.69 2.73
N ALA A 42 -2.25 11.38 2.73
CA ALA A 42 -1.00 10.79 2.27
C ALA A 42 -0.78 11.08 0.77
N SER A 43 0.48 11.22 0.38
CA SER A 43 0.91 11.47 -1.00
C SER A 43 1.74 10.29 -1.53
N GLU A 44 2.02 10.26 -2.83
CA GLU A 44 2.83 9.21 -3.49
C GLU A 44 2.37 7.77 -3.13
N ILE A 45 1.05 7.54 -3.13
CA ILE A 45 0.48 6.24 -2.75
C ILE A 45 0.61 5.24 -3.91
N GLU A 46 1.41 4.20 -3.72
CA GLU A 46 1.71 3.17 -4.70
C GLU A 46 1.31 1.77 -4.21
N ILE A 47 0.69 0.98 -5.07
CA ILE A 47 0.37 -0.41 -4.80
C ILE A 47 1.40 -1.28 -5.53
N VAL A 48 2.19 -2.03 -4.77
CA VAL A 48 3.30 -2.84 -5.29
C VAL A 48 2.99 -4.32 -5.11
N LYS A 49 3.12 -5.10 -6.18
CA LYS A 49 3.01 -6.57 -6.12
C LYS A 49 4.14 -7.14 -5.27
N VAL A 50 3.80 -7.93 -4.26
CA VAL A 50 4.72 -8.75 -3.48
C VAL A 50 4.85 -10.10 -4.16
N LYS A 51 6.05 -10.40 -4.66
CA LYS A 51 6.37 -11.74 -5.14
C LYS A 51 6.63 -12.64 -3.92
N PRO A 52 6.00 -13.82 -3.82
CA PRO A 52 6.34 -14.78 -2.79
C PRO A 52 7.78 -15.28 -3.01
N GLY A 53 8.62 -15.21 -1.98
CA GLY A 53 9.98 -15.77 -1.98
C GLY A 53 11.15 -14.77 -2.09
N GLN A 54 10.96 -13.50 -1.73
CA GLN A 54 12.03 -12.50 -1.66
C GLN A 54 12.13 -11.86 -0.27
#